data_AF-A0A971F3D2-F1
#
_entry.id   AF-A0A971F3D2-F1
#
_cell.length_a   1.000
_cell.length_b   1.000
_cell.length_c   1.000
_cell.angle_alpha   90.00
_cell.angle_beta   90.00
_cell.angle_gamma   90.00
#
_symmetry.space_group_name_H-M   'P 1'
#
loop_
_entity.id
_entity.type
_entity.pdbx_description
1 polymer ?
#
loop_
_entity_poly.entity_id
_entity_poly.type
_entity_poly.pdbx_seq_one_letter_code
_entity_poly.pdbx_strand_id
1 'polypeptide(L)'
;MFIYDMARKVNAYRKIRKKAAAGRFLSPVRRIERTAPLSSGRFVAMTFDDGPCAAFPNPPVRDPAEQIGLTAELLNMLNKYGAKGTFDVIGTTEQNYPDKAGVKDDFTWSGVSYDHYPQFGQDKLAGVKNQLQLAKDIVSGGHELASHGYSHILFGPMRLVYGKRVCFKSLKEVIDDLEMLDSLVLKETGFKIRLSRPPHYIDKIPDGHTSYDAYRYMNYQYLAASFDAGGWKPSKGSYEQDVREMTDLIERALMEDPDILNGQIIFQKDGCNMSLQTPVAGALDESLRLLTDAGYKVVTASELIERSPFEDIDDTDPCFESVRKLASAGFVIGYRNNTFQPDRLITGKELAVMITSPKVLLNRYRDQIDLKYRSGASKDFDAAGIRVETIYQAAVENARKDSRLSKVIQCLESDKAVTYKQFDSLVNAMAEGANVHWGPEEFKDVGKVPAKPGLVRRRDVVKALAQLNLDS
;
A
#
# COMPACT_ATOMS: atom_id res chain seq x y z
N MET A 1 12.87 22.99 -23.88
CA MET A 1 12.84 23.14 -22.41
C MET A 1 11.49 23.63 -21.88
N PHE A 2 10.98 24.81 -22.29
CA PHE A 2 9.76 25.41 -21.75
C PHE A 2 8.49 24.53 -21.73
N ILE A 3 8.18 23.84 -22.84
CA ILE A 3 6.99 22.96 -22.95
C ILE A 3 7.12 21.72 -22.04
N TYR A 4 8.33 21.17 -21.91
CA TYR A 4 8.61 20.00 -21.07
C TYR A 4 8.51 20.32 -19.57
N ASP A 5 9.00 21.50 -19.17
CA ASP A 5 8.91 21.98 -17.79
C ASP A 5 7.47 22.34 -17.41
N MET A 6 6.70 22.91 -18.36
CA MET A 6 5.28 23.17 -18.17
C MET A 6 4.47 21.86 -18.04
N ALA A 7 4.75 20.85 -18.86
CA ALA A 7 4.12 19.53 -18.76
C ALA A 7 4.45 18.83 -17.43
N ARG A 8 5.71 18.90 -16.97
CA ARG A 8 6.10 18.41 -15.62
C ARG A 8 5.36 19.14 -14.51
N LYS A 9 5.28 20.47 -14.55
CA LYS A 9 4.56 21.28 -13.56
C LYS A 9 3.06 20.95 -13.53
N VAL A 10 2.41 20.80 -14.69
CA VAL A 10 1.01 20.40 -14.78
C VAL A 10 0.78 19.00 -14.19
N ASN A 11 1.66 18.05 -14.48
CA ASN A 11 1.58 16.71 -13.91
C ASN A 11 1.81 16.70 -12.39
N ALA A 12 2.77 17.49 -11.87
CA ALA A 12 2.99 17.66 -10.44
C ALA A 12 1.74 18.26 -9.76
N TYR A 13 1.16 19.33 -10.31
CA TYR A 13 -0.06 19.95 -9.78
C TYR A 13 -1.25 18.99 -9.79
N ARG A 14 -1.42 18.19 -10.86
CA ARG A 14 -2.44 17.14 -10.92
C ARG A 14 -2.24 16.08 -9.84
N LYS A 15 -1.00 15.64 -9.59
CA LYS A 15 -0.68 14.69 -8.50
C LYS A 15 -1.03 15.28 -7.13
N ILE A 16 -0.63 16.52 -6.86
CA ILE A 16 -0.97 17.24 -5.61
C ILE A 16 -2.48 17.31 -5.41
N ARG A 17 -3.24 17.73 -6.44
CA ARG A 17 -4.71 17.80 -6.34
C ARG A 17 -5.36 16.45 -6.10
N LYS A 18 -4.89 15.39 -6.75
CA LYS A 18 -5.38 14.02 -6.53
C LYS A 18 -5.10 13.54 -5.10
N LYS A 19 -3.88 13.79 -4.60
CA LYS A 19 -3.48 13.45 -3.23
C LYS A 19 -4.34 14.21 -2.20
N ALA A 20 -4.55 15.51 -2.40
CA ALA A 20 -5.43 16.31 -1.55
C ALA A 20 -6.89 15.84 -1.59
N ALA A 21 -7.40 15.42 -2.77
CA ALA A 21 -8.76 14.86 -2.88
C ALA A 21 -8.89 13.52 -2.13
N ALA A 22 -7.85 12.69 -2.14
CA ALA A 22 -7.79 11.45 -1.37
C ALA A 22 -7.72 11.69 0.15
N GLY A 23 -7.32 12.88 0.59
CA GLY A 23 -7.30 13.32 2.00
C GLY A 23 -8.65 13.77 2.58
N ARG A 24 -9.77 13.64 1.84
CA ARG A 24 -11.06 14.20 2.27
C ARG A 24 -11.85 13.27 3.18
N PHE A 25 -11.82 11.98 2.88
CA PHE A 25 -12.65 10.95 3.54
C PHE A 25 -11.76 9.89 4.16
N LEU A 26 -12.14 9.46 5.37
CA LEU A 26 -11.54 8.31 6.03
C LEU A 26 -11.59 7.11 5.10
N SER A 27 -10.58 6.25 5.19
CA SER A 27 -10.49 5.11 4.28
C SER A 27 -9.87 3.90 4.98
N PRO A 28 -10.50 2.71 4.88
CA PRO A 28 -9.92 1.48 5.40
C PRO A 28 -8.70 1.03 4.58
N VAL A 29 -8.53 1.56 3.36
CA VAL A 29 -7.38 1.30 2.49
C VAL A 29 -6.71 2.63 2.17
N ARG A 30 -5.44 2.73 2.56
CA ARG A 30 -4.60 3.90 2.32
C ARG A 30 -3.54 3.56 1.28
N ARG A 31 -3.20 4.54 0.44
CA ARG A 31 -2.07 4.46 -0.48
C ARG A 31 -0.80 4.83 0.25
N ILE A 32 -0.02 3.83 0.60
CA ILE A 32 1.21 3.99 1.38
C ILE A 32 2.37 4.02 0.39
N GLU A 33 2.92 5.21 0.18
CA GLU A 33 4.15 5.43 -0.61
C GLU A 33 5.33 5.85 0.27
N ARG A 34 5.03 6.38 1.46
CA ARG A 34 5.97 6.77 2.50
C ARG A 34 5.26 6.92 3.84
N THR A 35 6.05 7.03 4.89
CA THR A 35 5.65 7.34 6.26
C THR A 35 6.43 8.55 6.77
N ALA A 36 6.04 9.11 7.92
CA ALA A 36 6.77 10.19 8.56
C ALA A 36 8.12 9.66 9.09
N PRO A 37 9.23 10.39 8.92
CA PRO A 37 10.52 10.06 9.53
C PRO A 37 10.39 9.90 11.04
N LEU A 38 11.18 9.00 11.63
CA LEU A 38 11.23 8.81 13.08
C LEU A 38 12.50 9.44 13.64
N SER A 39 12.39 10.12 14.78
CA SER A 39 13.55 10.67 15.50
C SER A 39 14.47 9.56 16.07
N SER A 40 13.92 8.35 16.27
CA SER A 40 14.65 7.18 16.72
C SER A 40 15.62 6.55 15.69
N GLY A 41 15.58 6.97 14.43
CA GLY A 41 16.54 6.54 13.42
C GLY A 41 16.06 6.64 11.97
N ARG A 42 16.92 6.25 11.04
CA ARG A 42 16.63 6.23 9.60
C ARG A 42 16.12 4.86 9.19
N PHE A 43 14.87 4.81 8.75
CA PHE A 43 14.23 3.59 8.27
C PHE A 43 13.73 3.78 6.84
N VAL A 44 13.95 2.78 6.00
CA VAL A 44 13.51 2.78 4.61
C VAL A 44 13.04 1.38 4.25
N ALA A 45 12.03 1.27 3.38
CA ALA A 45 11.62 -0.01 2.82
C ALA A 45 12.06 -0.14 1.37
N MET A 46 12.42 -1.36 0.96
CA MET A 46 12.67 -1.70 -0.45
C MET A 46 11.68 -2.76 -0.90
N THR A 47 11.01 -2.53 -2.03
CA THR A 47 10.05 -3.47 -2.63
C THR A 47 10.59 -4.06 -3.92
N PHE A 48 10.28 -5.33 -4.21
CA PHE A 48 10.76 -6.03 -5.39
C PHE A 48 9.60 -6.73 -6.14
N ASP A 49 9.30 -6.28 -7.35
CA ASP A 49 8.09 -6.69 -8.08
C ASP A 49 8.33 -7.84 -9.07
N ASP A 50 7.26 -8.59 -9.35
CA ASP A 50 7.12 -9.66 -10.36
C ASP A 50 7.77 -11.01 -10.02
N GLY A 51 8.40 -11.10 -8.84
CA GLY A 51 9.03 -12.31 -8.35
C GLY A 51 8.06 -13.32 -7.72
N PRO A 52 8.58 -14.36 -7.04
CA PRO A 52 9.99 -14.77 -7.03
C PRO A 52 10.44 -15.28 -8.41
N CYS A 53 11.68 -14.99 -8.80
CA CYS A 53 12.34 -15.32 -10.05
C CYS A 53 13.56 -16.24 -9.85
N ALA A 54 13.49 -17.44 -10.42
CA ALA A 54 14.57 -18.43 -10.43
C ALA A 54 15.46 -18.37 -11.68
N ALA A 55 15.13 -17.53 -12.67
CA ALA A 55 16.03 -17.31 -13.80
C ALA A 55 17.35 -16.69 -13.31
N PHE A 56 18.46 -17.06 -13.92
CA PHE A 56 19.74 -16.45 -13.61
C PHE A 56 19.73 -14.96 -13.97
N PRO A 57 20.46 -14.11 -13.22
CA PRO A 57 20.71 -12.73 -13.60
C PRO A 57 21.18 -12.63 -15.05
N ASN A 58 20.67 -11.64 -15.79
CA ASN A 58 21.05 -11.38 -17.16
C ASN A 58 21.53 -9.92 -17.33
N PRO A 59 22.78 -9.67 -17.72
CA PRO A 59 23.86 -10.64 -17.81
C PRO A 59 24.18 -11.26 -16.43
N PRO A 60 24.90 -12.39 -16.43
CA PRO A 60 25.46 -12.95 -15.20
C PRO A 60 26.25 -11.95 -14.37
N VAL A 61 26.03 -11.97 -13.05
CA VAL A 61 26.78 -11.17 -12.07
C VAL A 61 27.76 -12.00 -11.23
N ARG A 62 27.82 -13.30 -11.48
CA ARG A 62 28.73 -14.27 -10.86
C ARG A 62 29.43 -15.10 -11.92
N ASP A 63 30.50 -15.77 -11.50
CA ASP A 63 31.10 -16.83 -12.28
C ASP A 63 30.05 -17.90 -12.65
N PRO A 64 30.08 -18.44 -13.89
CA PRO A 64 29.04 -19.36 -14.38
C PRO A 64 28.81 -20.59 -13.50
N ALA A 65 29.84 -21.07 -12.81
CA ALA A 65 29.74 -22.23 -11.90
C ALA A 65 29.03 -21.92 -10.58
N GLU A 66 28.88 -20.63 -10.23
CA GLU A 66 28.33 -20.17 -8.96
C GLU A 66 27.02 -19.39 -9.13
N GLN A 67 26.46 -19.35 -10.35
CA GLN A 67 25.22 -18.65 -10.59
C GLN A 67 24.05 -19.30 -9.84
N ILE A 68 23.27 -18.43 -9.22
CA ILE A 68 22.01 -18.76 -8.58
C ILE A 68 20.90 -17.89 -9.19
N GLY A 69 19.64 -18.31 -8.97
CA GLY A 69 18.48 -17.56 -9.47
C GLY A 69 18.42 -16.14 -8.89
N LEU A 70 17.80 -15.22 -9.64
CA LEU A 70 17.74 -13.81 -9.31
C LEU A 70 17.27 -13.55 -7.88
N THR A 71 16.10 -14.08 -7.46
CA THR A 71 15.60 -13.85 -6.10
C THR A 71 16.58 -14.34 -5.05
N ALA A 72 17.20 -15.50 -5.25
CA ALA A 72 18.19 -16.04 -4.31
C ALA A 72 19.42 -15.12 -4.21
N GLU A 73 19.84 -14.50 -5.31
CA GLU A 73 20.88 -13.47 -5.32
C GLU A 73 20.47 -12.25 -4.49
N LEU A 74 19.25 -11.73 -4.71
CA LEU A 74 18.72 -10.59 -3.94
C LEU A 74 18.65 -10.90 -2.44
N LEU A 75 18.20 -12.09 -2.06
CA LEU A 75 18.14 -12.55 -0.67
C LEU A 75 19.53 -12.62 -0.04
N ASN A 76 20.54 -13.12 -0.76
CA ASN A 76 21.92 -13.15 -0.27
C ASN A 76 22.46 -11.75 -0.01
N MET A 77 22.23 -10.80 -0.93
CA MET A 77 22.62 -9.41 -0.75
C MET A 77 21.89 -8.76 0.44
N LEU A 78 20.57 -8.95 0.55
CA LEU A 78 19.81 -8.43 1.71
C LEU A 78 20.35 -8.99 3.03
N ASN A 79 20.62 -10.29 3.09
CA ASN A 79 21.18 -10.95 4.28
C ASN A 79 22.57 -10.42 4.66
N LYS A 80 23.44 -10.14 3.67
CA LYS A 80 24.77 -9.54 3.90
C LYS A 80 24.69 -8.24 4.69
N TYR A 81 23.65 -7.43 4.47
CA TYR A 81 23.46 -6.14 5.15
C TYR A 81 22.47 -6.21 6.33
N GLY A 82 21.96 -7.40 6.69
CA GLY A 82 20.90 -7.54 7.70
C GLY A 82 19.58 -6.85 7.30
N ALA A 83 19.40 -6.57 6.01
CA ALA A 83 18.25 -5.88 5.45
C ALA A 83 17.06 -6.83 5.26
N LYS A 84 15.84 -6.29 5.31
CA LYS A 84 14.60 -7.01 4.99
C LYS A 84 13.82 -6.30 3.89
N GLY A 85 13.59 -6.98 2.76
CA GLY A 85 12.76 -6.49 1.66
C GLY A 85 11.30 -6.95 1.73
N THR A 86 10.46 -6.29 0.94
CA THR A 86 9.08 -6.70 0.65
C THR A 86 8.99 -7.13 -0.82
N PHE A 87 8.58 -8.37 -1.08
CA PHE A 87 8.49 -8.91 -2.43
C PHE A 87 7.04 -8.85 -2.89
N ASP A 88 6.76 -8.02 -3.89
CA ASP A 88 5.47 -7.90 -4.57
C ASP A 88 5.36 -9.07 -5.56
N VAL A 89 4.92 -10.23 -5.05
CA VAL A 89 4.96 -11.51 -5.76
C VAL A 89 3.72 -11.76 -6.61
N ILE A 90 3.91 -12.56 -7.66
CA ILE A 90 2.81 -13.09 -8.48
C ILE A 90 2.57 -14.57 -8.21
N GLY A 91 1.43 -15.09 -8.66
CA GLY A 91 1.15 -16.53 -8.63
C GLY A 91 1.86 -17.26 -9.77
N THR A 92 1.44 -16.99 -11.00
CA THR A 92 2.02 -17.49 -12.26
C THR A 92 1.37 -16.78 -13.45
N THR A 93 2.05 -16.68 -14.59
CA THR A 93 1.47 -16.16 -15.84
C THR A 93 1.11 -17.26 -16.86
N GLU A 94 1.23 -18.54 -16.50
CA GLU A 94 0.98 -19.68 -17.40
C GLU A 94 -0.44 -19.73 -17.99
N GLN A 95 -1.42 -19.13 -17.32
CA GLN A 95 -2.82 -19.12 -17.77
C GLN A 95 -3.10 -18.04 -18.82
N ASN A 96 -2.14 -17.14 -19.06
CA ASN A 96 -2.27 -16.04 -20.00
C ASN A 96 -2.07 -16.48 -21.46
N TYR A 97 -1.78 -17.76 -21.71
CA TYR A 97 -1.68 -18.34 -23.05
C TYR A 97 -3.06 -18.74 -23.63
N PRO A 98 -3.23 -18.70 -24.96
CA PRO A 98 -2.23 -18.32 -25.97
C PRO A 98 -2.02 -16.80 -26.03
N ASP A 99 -0.75 -16.39 -26.16
CA ASP A 99 -0.35 -15.02 -26.47
C ASP A 99 0.83 -15.03 -27.45
N LYS A 100 1.31 -13.86 -27.86
CA LYS A 100 2.45 -13.67 -28.77
C LYS A 100 3.63 -13.08 -28.02
N ALA A 101 4.83 -13.55 -28.36
CA ALA A 101 6.06 -12.87 -27.97
C ALA A 101 6.00 -11.42 -28.47
N GLY A 102 6.27 -10.47 -27.59
CA GLY A 102 6.33 -9.06 -27.97
C GLY A 102 7.75 -8.62 -28.32
N VAL A 103 7.98 -7.32 -28.20
CA VAL A 103 9.20 -6.68 -28.73
C VAL A 103 10.09 -6.24 -27.57
N LYS A 104 11.36 -6.66 -27.60
CA LYS A 104 12.39 -6.19 -26.67
C LYS A 104 12.47 -4.65 -26.72
N ASP A 105 12.71 -4.03 -25.57
CA ASP A 105 12.80 -2.57 -25.38
C ASP A 105 11.46 -1.83 -25.55
N ASP A 106 10.34 -2.56 -25.65
CA ASP A 106 8.98 -2.04 -25.76
C ASP A 106 8.09 -2.49 -24.60
N PHE A 107 6.95 -1.84 -24.39
CA PHE A 107 5.98 -2.22 -23.36
C PHE A 107 5.41 -3.63 -23.54
N THR A 108 5.59 -4.26 -24.70
CA THR A 108 5.21 -5.64 -24.98
C THR A 108 6.33 -6.67 -24.75
N TRP A 109 7.49 -6.28 -24.22
CA TRP A 109 8.69 -7.13 -24.11
C TRP A 109 8.45 -8.56 -23.57
N SER A 110 7.53 -8.70 -22.63
CA SER A 110 7.17 -9.96 -21.99
C SER A 110 5.97 -10.66 -22.63
N GLY A 111 5.25 -10.01 -23.55
CA GLY A 111 4.03 -10.49 -24.20
C GLY A 111 3.18 -9.35 -24.77
N VAL A 112 2.37 -9.63 -25.79
CA VAL A 112 1.57 -8.59 -26.47
C VAL A 112 0.26 -8.30 -25.74
N SER A 113 -0.45 -9.35 -25.33
CA SER A 113 -1.77 -9.25 -24.68
C SER A 113 -1.64 -9.31 -23.17
N TYR A 114 -0.63 -10.00 -22.66
CA TYR A 114 -0.36 -10.20 -21.25
C TYR A 114 1.12 -10.01 -20.92
N ASP A 115 1.42 -9.79 -19.64
CA ASP A 115 2.78 -9.90 -19.14
C ASP A 115 3.07 -11.38 -18.86
N HIS A 116 4.29 -11.81 -19.17
CA HIS A 116 4.82 -13.12 -18.78
C HIS A 116 6.13 -12.97 -18.04
N TYR A 117 6.26 -13.64 -16.89
CA TYR A 117 7.43 -13.51 -16.04
C TYR A 117 8.17 -14.84 -15.87
N PRO A 118 9.51 -14.83 -15.81
CA PRO A 118 10.37 -13.64 -15.88
C PRO A 118 10.49 -13.09 -17.31
N GLN A 119 10.13 -13.87 -18.32
CA GLN A 119 9.96 -13.47 -19.72
C GLN A 119 9.01 -14.43 -20.46
N PHE A 120 8.60 -14.07 -21.66
CA PHE A 120 7.71 -14.88 -22.51
C PHE A 120 8.21 -16.33 -22.65
N GLY A 121 7.37 -17.30 -22.28
CA GLY A 121 7.63 -18.73 -22.42
C GLY A 121 8.47 -19.33 -21.28
N GLN A 122 8.79 -18.55 -20.25
CA GLN A 122 9.58 -18.99 -19.10
C GLN A 122 8.82 -18.94 -17.78
N ASP A 123 7.50 -18.99 -17.81
CA ASP A 123 6.59 -18.86 -16.66
C ASP A 123 6.91 -19.79 -15.49
N LYS A 124 7.50 -20.96 -15.78
CA LYS A 124 7.97 -21.92 -14.78
C LYS A 124 9.12 -21.42 -13.92
N LEU A 125 9.83 -20.37 -14.34
CA LEU A 125 10.93 -19.76 -13.60
C LEU A 125 10.48 -18.60 -12.72
N ALA A 126 9.20 -18.23 -12.68
CA ALA A 126 8.71 -17.18 -11.78
C ALA A 126 7.36 -17.47 -11.13
N GLY A 127 7.08 -16.71 -10.07
CA GLY A 127 5.81 -16.74 -9.34
C GLY A 127 5.75 -17.85 -8.29
N VAL A 128 4.99 -17.59 -7.22
CA VAL A 128 4.90 -18.46 -6.03
C VAL A 128 4.47 -19.88 -6.40
N LYS A 129 3.57 -20.04 -7.38
CA LYS A 129 3.09 -21.36 -7.81
C LYS A 129 4.23 -22.25 -8.30
N ASN A 130 5.15 -21.66 -9.08
CA ASN A 130 6.23 -22.41 -9.73
C ASN A 130 7.53 -22.39 -8.90
N GLN A 131 7.71 -21.37 -8.06
CA GLN A 131 8.90 -21.13 -7.25
C GLN A 131 8.58 -21.13 -5.76
N LEU A 132 7.86 -22.16 -5.31
CA LEU A 132 7.38 -22.25 -3.93
C LEU A 132 8.52 -22.25 -2.90
N GLN A 133 9.64 -22.90 -3.21
CA GLN A 133 10.78 -22.92 -2.29
C GLN A 133 11.35 -21.50 -2.11
N LEU A 134 11.51 -20.72 -3.18
CA LEU A 134 11.94 -19.32 -3.06
C LEU A 134 10.97 -18.48 -2.24
N ALA A 135 9.66 -18.68 -2.38
CA ALA A 135 8.68 -18.00 -1.54
C ALA A 135 8.84 -18.36 -0.04
N LYS A 136 9.13 -19.63 0.28
CA LYS A 136 9.46 -20.06 1.64
C LYS A 136 10.78 -19.48 2.14
N ASP A 137 11.77 -19.35 1.27
CA ASP A 137 13.07 -18.75 1.60
C ASP A 137 12.94 -17.26 1.90
N ILE A 138 12.12 -16.52 1.12
CA ILE A 138 11.74 -15.12 1.42
C ILE A 138 11.15 -15.04 2.85
N VAL A 139 10.11 -15.82 3.14
CA VAL A 139 9.41 -15.76 4.44
C VAL A 139 10.32 -16.18 5.60
N SER A 140 11.06 -17.29 5.46
CA SER A 140 11.96 -17.78 6.51
C SER A 140 13.17 -16.86 6.74
N GLY A 141 13.58 -16.11 5.72
CA GLY A 141 14.55 -15.02 5.84
C GLY A 141 14.02 -13.79 6.59
N GLY A 142 12.74 -13.76 7.00
CA GLY A 142 12.11 -12.62 7.66
C GLY A 142 11.74 -11.49 6.71
N HIS A 143 11.72 -11.75 5.40
CA HIS A 143 11.22 -10.83 4.40
C HIS A 143 9.70 -10.91 4.30
N GLU A 144 9.09 -9.93 3.64
CA GLU A 144 7.63 -9.84 3.49
C GLU A 144 7.19 -10.26 2.09
N LEU A 145 6.05 -10.96 2.00
CA LEU A 145 5.32 -11.15 0.74
C LEU A 145 4.17 -10.15 0.65
N ALA A 146 4.13 -9.40 -0.43
CA ALA A 146 3.01 -8.55 -0.84
C ALA A 146 2.41 -9.09 -2.15
N SER A 147 1.13 -8.81 -2.41
CA SER A 147 0.46 -9.30 -3.62
C SER A 147 0.67 -8.35 -4.81
N HIS A 148 1.12 -8.89 -5.93
CA HIS A 148 1.09 -8.25 -7.24
C HIS A 148 0.05 -8.89 -8.20
N GLY A 149 -0.95 -9.58 -7.63
CA GLY A 149 -1.95 -10.36 -8.37
C GLY A 149 -1.45 -11.77 -8.71
N TYR A 150 -2.35 -12.74 -8.80
CA TYR A 150 -1.97 -14.11 -9.14
C TYR A 150 -1.50 -14.21 -10.59
N SER A 151 -2.28 -13.66 -11.53
CA SER A 151 -2.03 -13.79 -12.98
C SER A 151 -1.32 -12.59 -13.61
N HIS A 152 -1.06 -11.55 -12.81
CA HIS A 152 -0.53 -10.25 -13.27
C HIS A 152 -1.33 -9.65 -14.46
N ILE A 153 -2.66 -9.73 -14.39
CA ILE A 153 -3.57 -9.10 -15.35
C ILE A 153 -3.89 -7.67 -14.89
N LEU A 154 -3.98 -6.73 -15.83
CA LEU A 154 -4.37 -5.35 -15.52
C LEU A 154 -5.78 -5.31 -14.92
N PHE A 155 -5.97 -4.54 -13.84
CA PHE A 155 -7.29 -4.37 -13.22
C PHE A 155 -8.30 -3.64 -14.13
N GLY A 156 -7.81 -2.89 -15.12
CA GLY A 156 -8.65 -2.26 -16.14
C GLY A 156 -7.86 -1.73 -17.32
N PRO A 157 -8.52 -1.04 -18.27
CA PRO A 157 -7.90 -0.63 -19.51
C PRO A 157 -7.00 0.60 -19.33
N MET A 158 -5.82 0.60 -19.97
CA MET A 158 -5.00 1.79 -20.16
C MET A 158 -4.67 2.00 -21.63
N ARG A 159 -5.54 2.74 -22.33
CA ARG A 159 -5.52 2.86 -23.80
C ARG A 159 -4.22 3.41 -24.40
N LEU A 160 -3.51 4.30 -23.70
CA LEU A 160 -2.36 5.01 -24.27
C LEU A 160 -1.08 4.18 -24.32
N VAL A 161 -0.85 3.33 -23.32
CA VAL A 161 0.40 2.56 -23.18
C VAL A 161 0.14 1.06 -23.31
N TYR A 162 -0.99 0.59 -22.76
CA TYR A 162 -1.36 -0.82 -22.71
C TYR A 162 -2.62 -1.12 -23.52
N GLY A 163 -2.82 -0.41 -24.63
CA GLY A 163 -4.06 -0.53 -25.43
C GLY A 163 -4.31 -1.92 -26.03
N LYS A 164 -3.26 -2.74 -26.16
CA LYS A 164 -3.36 -4.14 -26.61
C LYS A 164 -3.52 -5.14 -25.46
N ARG A 165 -3.27 -4.73 -24.21
CA ARG A 165 -3.30 -5.64 -23.07
C ARG A 165 -4.72 -5.97 -22.66
N VAL A 166 -4.93 -7.23 -22.29
CA VAL A 166 -6.17 -7.67 -21.67
C VAL A 166 -6.20 -7.20 -20.22
N CYS A 167 -7.41 -6.90 -19.76
CA CYS A 167 -7.69 -6.48 -18.39
C CYS A 167 -8.94 -7.20 -17.89
N PHE A 168 -9.02 -7.34 -16.56
CA PHE A 168 -10.22 -7.79 -15.86
C PHE A 168 -11.44 -6.91 -16.21
N LYS A 169 -12.63 -7.49 -16.14
CA LYS A 169 -13.90 -6.81 -16.46
C LYS A 169 -14.67 -6.38 -15.22
N SER A 170 -14.43 -7.00 -14.08
CA SER A 170 -15.21 -6.75 -12.86
C SER A 170 -14.34 -6.80 -11.61
N LEU A 171 -14.83 -6.20 -10.52
CA LEU A 171 -14.19 -6.31 -9.22
C LEU A 171 -14.15 -7.76 -8.73
N LYS A 172 -15.13 -8.61 -9.09
CA LYS A 172 -15.13 -10.04 -8.75
C LYS A 172 -13.92 -10.77 -9.34
N GLU A 173 -13.61 -10.54 -10.61
CA GLU A 173 -12.44 -11.15 -11.26
C GLU A 173 -11.13 -10.73 -10.58
N VAL A 174 -11.02 -9.46 -10.18
CA VAL A 174 -9.86 -8.96 -9.43
C VAL A 174 -9.76 -9.62 -8.05
N ILE A 175 -10.88 -9.72 -7.32
CA ILE A 175 -10.92 -10.39 -6.01
C ILE A 175 -10.52 -11.85 -6.16
N ASP A 176 -11.05 -12.57 -7.14
CA ASP A 176 -10.77 -13.99 -7.36
C ASP A 176 -9.28 -14.23 -7.64
N ASP A 177 -8.67 -13.40 -8.47
CA ASP A 177 -7.24 -13.45 -8.74
C ASP A 177 -6.41 -13.17 -7.47
N LEU A 178 -6.80 -12.19 -6.65
CA LEU A 178 -6.11 -11.90 -5.38
C LEU A 178 -6.29 -13.02 -4.35
N GLU A 179 -7.48 -13.62 -4.25
CA GLU A 179 -7.79 -14.74 -3.35
C GLU A 179 -7.03 -16.01 -3.73
N MET A 180 -6.81 -16.26 -5.02
CA MET A 180 -5.99 -17.36 -5.50
C MET A 180 -4.54 -17.24 -4.98
N LEU A 181 -3.95 -16.05 -5.05
CA LEU A 181 -2.61 -15.81 -4.52
C LEU A 181 -2.57 -15.88 -2.99
N ASP A 182 -3.50 -15.22 -2.30
CA ASP A 182 -3.57 -15.21 -0.83
C ASP A 182 -3.70 -16.63 -0.27
N SER A 183 -4.61 -17.42 -0.84
CA SER A 183 -4.84 -18.80 -0.42
C SER A 183 -3.63 -19.68 -0.65
N LEU A 184 -2.95 -19.53 -1.80
CA LEU A 184 -1.73 -20.26 -2.11
C LEU A 184 -0.61 -19.91 -1.11
N VAL A 185 -0.34 -18.62 -0.91
CA VAL A 185 0.72 -18.14 -0.02
C VAL A 185 0.43 -18.57 1.43
N LEU A 186 -0.79 -18.36 1.92
CA LEU A 186 -1.17 -18.75 3.28
C LEU A 186 -1.03 -20.25 3.50
N LYS A 187 -1.53 -21.06 2.57
CA LYS A 187 -1.50 -22.52 2.68
C LYS A 187 -0.07 -23.06 2.65
N GLU A 188 0.76 -22.58 1.73
CA GLU A 188 2.07 -23.19 1.46
C GLU A 188 3.21 -22.60 2.28
N THR A 189 3.08 -21.36 2.78
CA THR A 189 4.13 -20.68 3.54
C THR A 189 3.70 -20.30 4.96
N GLY A 190 2.41 -20.32 5.27
CA GLY A 190 1.86 -19.80 6.52
C GLY A 190 1.83 -18.26 6.60
N PHE A 191 2.32 -17.56 5.58
CA PHE A 191 2.36 -16.10 5.55
C PHE A 191 1.00 -15.53 5.16
N LYS A 192 0.56 -14.48 5.88
CA LYS A 192 -0.68 -13.77 5.57
C LYS A 192 -0.36 -12.45 4.88
N ILE A 193 -0.77 -12.30 3.62
CA ILE A 193 -0.57 -11.07 2.87
C ILE A 193 -1.40 -9.94 3.50
N ARG A 194 -0.82 -8.73 3.55
CA ARG A 194 -1.46 -7.52 4.08
C ARG A 194 -1.34 -6.32 3.15
N LEU A 195 -0.48 -6.42 2.14
CA LEU A 195 -0.14 -5.36 1.22
C LEU A 195 -0.33 -5.85 -0.20
N SER A 196 -0.81 -4.99 -1.07
CA SER A 196 -0.87 -5.28 -2.49
C SER A 196 -0.63 -4.05 -3.33
N ARG A 197 0.02 -4.26 -4.47
CA ARG A 197 0.22 -3.29 -5.53
C ARG A 197 -0.47 -3.77 -6.80
N PRO A 198 -1.27 -2.94 -7.48
CA PRO A 198 -1.91 -3.38 -8.70
C PRO A 198 -0.88 -3.39 -9.84
N PRO A 199 -0.92 -4.37 -10.75
CA PRO A 199 -0.07 -4.39 -11.94
C PRO A 199 -0.04 -3.04 -12.64
N HIS A 200 1.16 -2.50 -12.83
CA HIS A 200 1.41 -1.20 -13.46
C HIS A 200 0.67 0.00 -12.84
N TYR A 201 0.27 -0.07 -11.56
CA TYR A 201 -0.54 0.93 -10.87
C TYR A 201 -1.89 1.25 -11.56
N ILE A 202 -2.50 0.28 -12.25
CA ILE A 202 -3.82 0.46 -12.86
C ILE A 202 -4.92 0.29 -11.81
N ASP A 203 -5.51 1.41 -11.39
CA ASP A 203 -6.48 1.41 -10.29
C ASP A 203 -7.93 1.18 -10.72
N LYS A 204 -8.35 1.66 -11.90
CA LYS A 204 -9.77 1.66 -12.29
C LYS A 204 -10.17 0.30 -12.84
N ILE A 205 -11.30 -0.22 -12.36
CA ILE A 205 -11.91 -1.47 -12.82
C ILE A 205 -13.14 -1.13 -13.69
N PRO A 206 -13.43 -1.87 -14.78
CA PRO A 206 -14.47 -1.47 -15.74
C PRO A 206 -15.90 -1.38 -15.16
N ASP A 207 -16.23 -2.12 -14.10
CA ASP A 207 -17.55 -2.12 -13.46
C ASP A 207 -17.76 -1.01 -12.42
N GLY A 208 -16.93 0.05 -12.49
CA GLY A 208 -17.05 1.26 -11.67
C GLY A 208 -16.25 1.23 -10.36
N HIS A 209 -15.61 0.11 -10.05
CA HIS A 209 -14.78 -0.08 -8.87
C HIS A 209 -13.33 0.34 -9.08
N THR A 210 -12.56 0.28 -7.99
CA THR A 210 -11.13 0.56 -7.98
C THR A 210 -10.33 -0.52 -7.23
N SER A 211 -9.02 -0.51 -7.38
CA SER A 211 -8.08 -1.28 -6.56
C SER A 211 -8.34 -1.15 -5.05
N TYR A 212 -8.78 0.02 -4.57
CA TYR A 212 -9.14 0.23 -3.16
C TYR A 212 -10.34 -0.60 -2.72
N ASP A 213 -11.29 -0.88 -3.62
CA ASP A 213 -12.44 -1.74 -3.35
C ASP A 213 -12.00 -3.20 -3.20
N ALA A 214 -11.16 -3.68 -4.14
CA ALA A 214 -10.58 -5.02 -4.07
C ALA A 214 -9.73 -5.20 -2.80
N TYR A 215 -8.87 -4.24 -2.48
CA TYR A 215 -8.03 -4.30 -1.29
C TYR A 215 -8.82 -4.18 0.00
N ARG A 216 -9.93 -3.43 0.00
CA ARG A 216 -10.84 -3.42 1.15
C ARG A 216 -11.45 -4.81 1.35
N TYR A 217 -11.89 -5.46 0.28
CA TYR A 217 -12.42 -6.82 0.35
C TYR A 217 -11.36 -7.81 0.88
N MET A 218 -10.13 -7.72 0.38
CA MET A 218 -9.01 -8.58 0.80
C MET A 218 -8.45 -8.24 2.20
N ASN A 219 -8.83 -7.09 2.77
CA ASN A 219 -8.23 -6.52 3.97
C ASN A 219 -6.72 -6.23 3.80
N TYR A 220 -6.36 -5.65 2.65
CA TYR A 220 -5.03 -5.18 2.33
C TYR A 220 -4.91 -3.65 2.41
N GLN A 221 -3.71 -3.14 2.66
CA GLN A 221 -3.34 -1.76 2.32
C GLN A 221 -2.76 -1.69 0.91
N TYR A 222 -2.84 -0.52 0.30
CA TYR A 222 -2.28 -0.27 -1.02
C TYR A 222 -0.80 0.09 -0.87
N LEU A 223 0.07 -0.75 -1.43
CA LEU A 223 1.52 -0.53 -1.46
C LEU A 223 1.93 0.23 -2.72
N ALA A 224 2.50 1.41 -2.52
CA ALA A 224 3.10 2.26 -3.54
C ALA A 224 4.55 2.58 -3.17
N ALA A 225 5.27 3.23 -4.08
CA ALA A 225 6.62 3.70 -3.85
C ALA A 225 6.71 5.22 -4.04
N SER A 226 7.47 5.89 -3.18
CA SER A 226 7.80 7.31 -3.30
C SER A 226 9.13 7.54 -4.02
N PHE A 227 9.97 6.50 -4.12
CA PHE A 227 11.25 6.52 -4.83
C PHE A 227 11.31 5.39 -5.85
N ASP A 228 11.54 5.73 -7.13
CA ASP A 228 11.78 4.75 -8.19
C ASP A 228 13.29 4.65 -8.41
N ALA A 229 13.91 3.55 -7.97
CA ALA A 229 15.34 3.33 -8.15
C ALA A 229 15.72 2.97 -9.60
N GLY A 230 14.75 2.87 -10.51
CA GLY A 230 15.00 2.57 -11.93
C GLY A 230 15.11 1.07 -12.20
N GLY A 231 15.92 0.70 -13.19
CA GLY A 231 16.19 -0.69 -13.53
C GLY A 231 15.08 -1.45 -14.28
N TRP A 232 13.85 -0.92 -14.40
CA TRP A 232 12.73 -1.59 -15.09
C TRP A 232 12.52 -1.17 -16.56
N LYS A 233 13.05 0.00 -16.94
CA LYS A 233 12.90 0.61 -18.28
C LYS A 233 13.79 -0.08 -19.34
N PRO A 234 13.63 0.24 -20.63
CA PRO A 234 14.58 -0.22 -21.65
C PRO A 234 15.97 0.31 -21.33
N SER A 235 16.97 -0.54 -21.56
CA SER A 235 18.38 -0.22 -21.45
C SER A 235 18.73 0.97 -22.33
N LYS A 236 19.58 1.85 -21.82
CA LYS A 236 20.07 3.02 -22.58
C LYS A 236 21.32 2.74 -23.41
N GLY A 237 21.75 1.49 -23.49
CA GLY A 237 22.81 1.04 -24.39
C GLY A 237 23.89 0.17 -23.74
N SER A 238 23.97 0.10 -22.41
CA SER A 238 24.89 -0.78 -21.67
C SER A 238 24.28 -1.15 -20.31
N TYR A 239 24.46 -2.43 -19.93
CA TYR A 239 24.00 -2.94 -18.65
C TYR A 239 24.66 -2.20 -17.47
N GLU A 240 25.96 -1.92 -17.58
CA GLU A 240 26.72 -1.21 -16.57
C GLU A 240 26.23 0.23 -16.40
N GLN A 241 25.74 0.87 -17.47
CA GLN A 241 25.10 2.17 -17.37
C GLN A 241 23.77 2.07 -16.62
N ASP A 242 22.95 1.06 -16.92
CA ASP A 242 21.67 0.88 -16.22
C ASP A 242 21.89 0.60 -14.72
N VAL A 243 22.91 -0.19 -14.36
CA VAL A 243 23.34 -0.43 -12.97
C VAL A 243 23.77 0.87 -12.29
N ARG A 244 24.67 1.64 -12.93
CA ARG A 244 25.14 2.93 -12.39
C ARG A 244 23.99 3.92 -12.18
N GLU A 245 23.05 4.00 -13.12
CA GLU A 245 21.92 4.91 -12.97
C GLU A 245 21.05 4.59 -11.75
N MET A 246 20.91 3.30 -11.37
CA MET A 246 20.21 2.92 -10.14
C MET A 246 20.94 3.41 -8.89
N THR A 247 22.26 3.18 -8.83
CA THR A 247 23.08 3.58 -7.66
C THR A 247 23.23 5.10 -7.55
N ASP A 248 23.43 5.80 -8.67
CA ASP A 248 23.57 7.27 -8.74
C ASP A 248 22.31 8.00 -8.27
N LEU A 249 21.12 7.39 -8.39
CA LEU A 249 19.87 7.97 -7.88
C LEU A 249 19.88 8.00 -6.35
N ILE A 250 20.28 6.90 -5.72
CA ILE A 250 20.36 6.80 -4.25
C ILE A 250 21.48 7.68 -3.72
N GLU A 251 22.67 7.60 -4.33
CA GLU A 251 23.82 8.39 -3.92
C GLU A 251 23.53 9.90 -3.96
N ARG A 252 22.99 10.40 -5.09
CA ARG A 252 22.65 11.82 -5.21
C ARG A 252 21.58 12.26 -4.20
N ALA A 253 20.60 11.41 -3.91
CA ALA A 253 19.59 11.72 -2.91
C ALA A 253 20.24 11.89 -1.52
N LEU A 254 21.11 10.95 -1.13
CA LEU A 254 21.81 10.99 0.15
C LEU A 254 22.81 12.16 0.25
N MET A 255 23.41 12.58 -0.86
CA MET A 255 24.26 13.78 -0.92
C MET A 255 23.45 15.08 -0.76
N GLU A 256 22.21 15.13 -1.28
CA GLU A 256 21.32 16.28 -1.15
C GLU A 256 20.84 16.46 0.29
N ASP A 257 20.37 15.38 0.91
CA ASP A 257 19.95 15.33 2.30
C ASP A 257 20.08 13.88 2.81
N PRO A 258 20.92 13.61 3.83
CA PRO A 258 21.13 12.26 4.34
C PRO A 258 19.89 11.66 5.01
N ASP A 259 18.85 12.47 5.29
CA ASP A 259 17.56 12.02 5.82
C ASP A 259 16.47 11.88 4.74
N ILE A 260 16.74 12.21 3.48
CA ILE A 260 15.71 12.34 2.44
C ILE A 260 14.92 11.04 2.21
N LEU A 261 15.58 9.89 2.34
CA LEU A 261 14.97 8.56 2.16
C LEU A 261 14.29 8.04 3.42
N ASN A 262 14.32 8.78 4.54
CA ASN A 262 13.72 8.33 5.80
C ASN A 262 12.19 8.29 5.66
N GLY A 263 11.61 7.14 6.01
CA GLY A 263 10.20 6.84 5.80
C GLY A 263 9.83 6.53 4.34
N GLN A 264 10.77 6.48 3.39
CA GLN A 264 10.44 6.19 1.99
C GLN A 264 10.31 4.69 1.69
N ILE A 265 9.58 4.41 0.61
CA ILE A 265 9.48 3.09 0.00
C ILE A 265 10.13 3.17 -1.38
N ILE A 266 11.20 2.40 -1.56
CA ILE A 266 12.01 2.32 -2.77
C ILE A 266 11.52 1.15 -3.62
N PHE A 267 11.15 1.45 -4.86
CA PHE A 267 10.75 0.47 -5.86
C PHE A 267 11.97 -0.16 -6.56
N GLN A 268 11.95 -1.49 -6.68
CA GLN A 268 12.86 -2.31 -7.49
C GLN A 268 12.07 -3.46 -8.15
N LYS A 269 12.76 -4.23 -9.00
CA LYS A 269 12.19 -5.38 -9.70
C LYS A 269 12.86 -6.67 -9.25
N ASP A 270 12.10 -7.74 -9.04
CA ASP A 270 12.58 -9.14 -8.95
C ASP A 270 12.26 -9.87 -10.25
N GLY A 271 12.81 -9.36 -11.35
CA GLY A 271 12.65 -9.92 -12.67
C GLY A 271 13.32 -9.07 -13.74
N CYS A 272 13.14 -9.47 -15.00
CA CYS A 272 13.74 -8.77 -16.13
C CYS A 272 13.12 -7.40 -16.36
N ASN A 273 13.93 -6.45 -16.80
CA ASN A 273 13.52 -5.18 -17.38
C ASN A 273 13.02 -5.36 -18.82
N MET A 274 12.61 -4.26 -19.46
CA MET A 274 12.12 -4.28 -20.85
C MET A 274 13.17 -4.75 -21.87
N SER A 275 14.44 -4.82 -21.50
CA SER A 275 15.57 -5.31 -22.32
C SER A 275 15.96 -6.76 -22.04
N LEU A 276 15.16 -7.49 -21.25
CA LEU A 276 15.43 -8.84 -20.76
C LEU A 276 16.65 -8.94 -19.81
N GLN A 277 17.02 -7.84 -19.18
CA GLN A 277 18.16 -7.76 -18.26
C GLN A 277 17.71 -7.58 -16.80
N THR A 278 18.60 -7.80 -15.84
CA THR A 278 18.36 -7.67 -14.41
C THR A 278 19.34 -6.67 -13.76
N PRO A 279 19.23 -5.35 -14.01
CA PRO A 279 20.14 -4.35 -13.43
C PRO A 279 20.18 -4.36 -11.91
N VAL A 280 19.06 -4.70 -11.27
CA VAL A 280 18.96 -4.88 -9.81
C VAL A 280 20.03 -5.83 -9.25
N ALA A 281 20.39 -6.89 -9.99
CA ALA A 281 21.38 -7.87 -9.54
C ALA A 281 22.78 -7.28 -9.45
N GLY A 282 23.12 -6.28 -10.27
CA GLY A 282 24.39 -5.55 -10.22
C GLY A 282 24.35 -4.32 -9.32
N ALA A 283 23.17 -3.75 -9.05
CA ALA A 283 23.01 -2.49 -8.33
C ALA A 283 22.69 -2.65 -6.82
N LEU A 284 22.07 -3.76 -6.41
CA LEU A 284 21.51 -3.88 -5.06
C LEU A 284 22.58 -3.84 -3.97
N ASP A 285 23.72 -4.52 -4.16
CA ASP A 285 24.79 -4.56 -3.15
C ASP A 285 25.30 -3.14 -2.81
N GLU A 286 25.56 -2.34 -3.84
CA GLU A 286 26.02 -0.96 -3.70
C GLU A 286 24.92 -0.06 -3.13
N SER A 287 23.67 -0.26 -3.56
CA SER A 287 22.52 0.46 -3.01
C SER A 287 22.36 0.24 -1.50
N LEU A 288 22.51 -1.02 -1.06
CA LEU A 288 22.46 -1.39 0.35
C LEU A 288 23.67 -0.84 1.12
N ARG A 289 24.87 -0.84 0.53
CA ARG A 289 26.07 -0.21 1.10
C ARG A 289 25.84 1.27 1.35
N LEU A 290 25.40 2.02 0.34
CA LEU A 290 25.13 3.47 0.45
C LEU A 290 24.12 3.78 1.55
N LEU A 291 23.03 3.02 1.63
CA LEU A 291 22.03 3.15 2.68
C LEU A 291 22.62 2.84 4.07
N THR A 292 23.37 1.76 4.19
CA THR A 292 24.00 1.34 5.45
C THR A 292 25.00 2.38 5.95
N ASP A 293 25.85 2.90 5.06
CA ASP A 293 26.83 3.94 5.37
C ASP A 293 26.17 5.26 5.77
N ALA A 294 25.00 5.57 5.21
CA ALA A 294 24.16 6.68 5.63
C ALA A 294 23.32 6.40 6.90
N GLY A 295 23.47 5.23 7.54
CA GLY A 295 22.83 4.87 8.79
C GLY A 295 21.39 4.39 8.67
N TYR A 296 20.94 4.03 7.46
CA TYR A 296 19.60 3.49 7.23
C TYR A 296 19.50 2.02 7.65
N LYS A 297 18.35 1.68 8.23
CA LYS A 297 17.88 0.30 8.37
C LYS A 297 16.87 0.01 7.27
N VAL A 298 17.18 -0.95 6.42
CA VAL A 298 16.25 -1.44 5.39
C VAL A 298 15.31 -2.48 6.02
N VAL A 299 14.04 -2.13 6.15
CA VAL A 299 13.00 -2.94 6.80
C VAL A 299 11.88 -3.27 5.83
N THR A 300 11.03 -4.24 6.17
CA THR A 300 9.84 -4.52 5.35
C THR A 300 8.89 -3.33 5.35
N ALA A 301 8.05 -3.22 4.31
CA ALA A 301 7.04 -2.18 4.22
C ALA A 301 6.04 -2.25 5.39
N SER A 302 5.60 -3.44 5.80
CA SER A 302 4.76 -3.57 7.00
C SER A 302 5.48 -3.11 8.27
N GLU A 303 6.76 -3.45 8.47
CA GLU A 303 7.51 -2.97 9.63
C GLU A 303 7.63 -1.43 9.62
N LEU A 304 7.90 -0.83 8.45
CA LEU A 304 7.95 0.63 8.29
C LEU A 304 6.60 1.28 8.69
N ILE A 305 5.49 0.69 8.27
CA ILE A 305 4.12 1.14 8.59
C ILE A 305 3.81 0.96 10.08
N GLU A 306 4.19 -0.16 10.68
CA GLU A 306 3.97 -0.44 12.11
C GLU A 306 4.77 0.51 13.00
N ARG A 307 5.96 0.92 12.55
CA ARG A 307 6.81 1.92 13.21
C ARG A 307 6.22 3.33 13.08
N SER A 308 5.84 3.73 11.87
CA SER A 308 5.30 5.06 11.56
C SER A 308 4.12 4.91 10.59
N PRO A 309 2.86 4.94 11.06
CA PRO A 309 1.74 4.56 10.20
C PRO A 309 1.37 5.60 9.15
N PHE A 310 1.67 6.89 9.34
CA PHE A 310 1.16 8.00 8.53
C PHE A 310 2.29 8.90 8.05
N GLU A 311 2.06 9.69 7.00
CA GLU A 311 3.07 10.59 6.43
C GLU A 311 3.17 11.97 7.13
N ASP A 312 2.18 12.33 7.96
CA ASP A 312 2.02 13.68 8.53
C ASP A 312 2.03 13.72 10.07
N ILE A 313 2.49 12.65 10.72
CA ILE A 313 2.67 12.59 12.18
C ILE A 313 3.83 11.64 12.52
N ASP A 314 4.79 12.13 13.32
CA ASP A 314 5.98 11.40 13.76
C ASP A 314 5.98 11.17 15.27
N ASP A 315 7.04 10.52 15.77
CA ASP A 315 7.23 10.13 17.17
C ASP A 315 7.46 11.30 18.14
N THR A 316 7.48 12.55 17.65
CA THR A 316 7.54 13.76 18.48
C THR A 316 6.15 14.27 18.86
N ASP A 317 5.08 13.88 18.16
CA ASP A 317 3.72 14.33 18.50
C ASP A 317 3.15 13.53 19.70
N PRO A 318 2.60 14.19 20.74
CA PRO A 318 2.06 13.51 21.92
C PRO A 318 0.92 12.52 21.67
N CYS A 319 0.25 12.55 20.51
CA CYS A 319 -0.76 11.55 20.15
C CYS A 319 -0.22 10.38 19.32
N PHE A 320 1.07 10.37 18.96
CA PHE A 320 1.68 9.37 18.07
C PHE A 320 1.44 7.93 18.53
N GLU A 321 1.72 7.61 19.80
CA GLU A 321 1.53 6.25 20.31
C GLU A 321 0.06 5.80 20.30
N SER A 322 -0.88 6.73 20.54
CA SER A 322 -2.31 6.44 20.41
C SER A 322 -2.71 6.17 18.97
N VAL A 323 -2.17 6.96 18.03
CA VAL A 323 -2.36 6.77 16.58
C VAL A 323 -1.80 5.43 16.14
N ARG A 324 -0.57 5.10 16.54
CA ARG A 324 0.11 3.83 16.24
C ARG A 324 -0.68 2.65 16.75
N LYS A 325 -1.09 2.67 18.03
CA LYS A 325 -1.92 1.62 18.64
C LYS A 325 -3.20 1.35 17.85
N LEU A 326 -3.98 2.39 17.55
CA LEU A 326 -5.25 2.25 16.83
C LEU A 326 -5.06 1.82 15.37
N ALA A 327 -4.04 2.35 14.69
CA ALA A 327 -3.71 1.95 13.32
C ALA A 327 -3.28 0.47 13.25
N SER A 328 -2.43 0.00 14.17
CA SER A 328 -2.01 -1.40 14.26
C SER A 328 -3.15 -2.34 14.60
N ALA A 329 -4.16 -1.87 15.35
CA ALA A 329 -5.40 -2.61 15.59
C ALA A 329 -6.37 -2.59 14.37
N GLY A 330 -6.03 -1.87 13.30
CA GLY A 330 -6.81 -1.82 12.06
C GLY A 330 -7.95 -0.78 12.05
N PHE A 331 -8.06 0.07 13.07
CA PHE A 331 -9.09 1.12 13.12
C PHE A 331 -8.93 2.11 11.98
N VAL A 332 -10.06 2.53 11.41
CA VAL A 332 -10.11 3.47 10.30
C VAL A 332 -9.93 4.90 10.83
N ILE A 333 -8.70 5.24 11.14
CA ILE A 333 -8.30 6.56 11.65
C ILE A 333 -7.54 7.39 10.61
N GLY A 334 -7.39 6.88 9.39
CA GLY A 334 -6.56 7.46 8.34
C GLY A 334 -7.35 7.83 7.09
N TYR A 335 -6.78 8.74 6.30
CA TYR A 335 -7.28 9.11 4.98
C TYR A 335 -6.58 8.31 3.86
N ARG A 336 -7.21 8.25 2.68
CA ARG A 336 -6.70 7.44 1.55
C ARG A 336 -5.29 7.86 1.08
N ASN A 337 -4.91 9.12 1.27
CA ASN A 337 -3.58 9.65 0.96
C ASN A 337 -2.51 9.36 2.04
N ASN A 338 -2.79 8.45 2.98
CA ASN A 338 -1.91 8.10 4.09
C ASN A 338 -1.64 9.21 5.11
N THR A 339 -2.55 10.17 5.26
CA THR A 339 -2.48 11.17 6.35
C THR A 339 -3.43 10.85 7.50
N PHE A 340 -3.08 11.32 8.69
CA PHE A 340 -3.91 11.33 9.89
C PHE A 340 -4.64 12.67 10.09
N GLN A 341 -4.01 13.79 9.72
CA GLN A 341 -4.51 15.17 9.89
C GLN A 341 -4.83 15.51 11.35
N PRO A 342 -3.84 15.51 12.26
CA PRO A 342 -4.07 15.57 13.71
C PRO A 342 -4.90 16.77 14.19
N ASP A 343 -4.75 17.92 13.53
CA ASP A 343 -5.42 19.18 13.89
C ASP A 343 -6.76 19.44 13.19
N ARG A 344 -7.15 18.56 12.27
CA ARG A 344 -8.46 18.68 11.62
C ARG A 344 -9.57 18.44 12.65
N LEU A 345 -10.61 19.27 12.57
CA LEU A 345 -11.83 19.03 13.33
C LEU A 345 -12.50 17.75 12.86
N ILE A 346 -12.90 16.91 13.80
CA ILE A 346 -13.61 15.68 13.47
C ILE A 346 -15.10 15.96 13.27
N THR A 347 -15.71 15.35 12.26
CA THR A 347 -17.17 15.34 12.11
C THR A 347 -17.80 14.17 12.86
N GLY A 348 -19.10 14.25 13.14
CA GLY A 348 -19.86 13.17 13.74
C GLY A 348 -19.75 11.84 12.97
N LYS A 349 -19.88 11.90 11.64
CA LYS A 349 -19.74 10.71 10.80
C LYS A 349 -18.30 10.15 10.80
N GLU A 350 -17.28 11.00 10.80
CA GLU A 350 -15.88 10.54 10.96
C GLU A 350 -15.66 9.87 12.31
N LEU A 351 -16.26 10.42 13.37
CA LEU A 351 -16.21 9.83 14.70
C LEU A 351 -16.89 8.46 14.74
N ALA A 352 -18.06 8.30 14.10
CA ALA A 352 -18.72 7.00 13.96
C ALA A 352 -17.80 5.95 13.30
N VAL A 353 -17.08 6.34 12.23
CA VAL A 353 -16.12 5.45 11.57
C VAL A 353 -14.97 5.07 12.50
N MET A 354 -14.39 6.04 13.23
CA MET A 354 -13.24 5.80 14.10
C MET A 354 -13.54 4.93 15.32
N ILE A 355 -14.80 4.88 15.80
CA ILE A 355 -15.22 4.02 16.92
C ILE A 355 -15.73 2.64 16.47
N THR A 356 -15.98 2.45 15.18
CA THR A 356 -16.52 1.18 14.69
C THR A 356 -15.40 0.15 14.54
N SER A 357 -15.60 -1.05 15.09
CA SER A 357 -14.67 -2.17 14.95
C SER A 357 -14.30 -2.42 13.48
N PRO A 358 -13.01 -2.61 13.15
CA PRO A 358 -12.55 -2.90 11.79
C PRO A 358 -13.25 -4.11 11.17
N LYS A 359 -13.47 -5.16 11.97
CA LYS A 359 -14.12 -6.40 11.56
C LYS A 359 -15.56 -6.17 11.10
N VAL A 360 -16.28 -5.28 11.79
CA VAL A 360 -17.67 -4.94 11.41
C VAL A 360 -17.70 -4.21 10.06
N LEU A 361 -16.84 -3.21 9.86
CA LEU A 361 -16.76 -2.45 8.60
C LEU A 361 -16.30 -3.31 7.42
N LEU A 362 -15.43 -4.29 7.68
CA LEU A 362 -14.94 -5.24 6.69
C LEU A 362 -16.01 -6.28 6.32
N ASN A 363 -16.60 -6.96 7.30
CA ASN A 363 -17.61 -7.99 7.06
C ASN A 363 -18.82 -7.42 6.33
N ARG A 364 -19.32 -6.25 6.77
CA ARG A 364 -20.44 -5.59 6.10
C ARG A 364 -20.13 -5.26 4.64
N TYR A 365 -18.89 -4.88 4.34
CA TYR A 365 -18.48 -4.63 2.96
C TYR A 365 -18.43 -5.91 2.14
N ARG A 366 -17.83 -6.98 2.67
CA ARG A 366 -17.79 -8.29 2.02
C ARG A 366 -19.20 -8.82 1.73
N ASP A 367 -20.10 -8.76 2.71
CA ASP A 367 -21.48 -9.20 2.57
C ASP A 367 -22.21 -8.46 1.42
N GLN A 368 -21.96 -7.16 1.26
CA GLN A 368 -22.53 -6.36 0.17
C GLN A 368 -21.96 -6.74 -1.20
N ILE A 369 -20.64 -6.95 -1.29
CA ILE A 369 -19.98 -7.39 -2.52
C ILE A 369 -20.43 -8.80 -2.90
N ASP A 370 -20.48 -9.72 -1.96
CA ASP A 370 -20.93 -11.09 -2.19
C ASP A 370 -22.39 -11.13 -2.62
N LEU A 371 -23.26 -10.35 -1.97
CA LEU A 371 -24.66 -10.25 -2.35
C LEU A 371 -24.82 -9.73 -3.78
N LYS A 372 -24.09 -8.66 -4.16
CA LYS A 372 -24.08 -8.09 -5.51
C LYS A 372 -23.84 -9.18 -6.56
N TYR A 373 -22.79 -9.99 -6.37
CA TYR A 373 -22.39 -10.99 -7.34
C TYR A 373 -23.21 -12.29 -7.26
N ARG A 374 -23.90 -12.56 -6.15
CA ARG A 374 -24.86 -13.69 -6.03
C ARG A 374 -26.24 -13.39 -6.62
N SER A 375 -26.78 -12.17 -6.46
CA SER A 375 -28.20 -11.90 -6.75
C SER A 375 -28.53 -11.61 -8.22
N GLY A 376 -27.55 -11.32 -9.08
CA GLY A 376 -27.78 -11.01 -10.50
C GLY A 376 -28.79 -9.87 -10.78
N ALA A 377 -29.16 -9.07 -9.77
CA ALA A 377 -30.35 -8.22 -9.75
C ALA A 377 -30.09 -6.82 -10.33
N SER A 378 -30.99 -6.35 -11.21
CA SER A 378 -30.79 -5.19 -12.10
C SER A 378 -31.74 -3.99 -11.88
N LYS A 379 -32.55 -3.94 -10.81
CA LYS A 379 -33.59 -2.89 -10.71
C LYS A 379 -33.58 -1.94 -9.51
N ASP A 380 -32.87 -2.23 -8.41
CA ASP A 380 -32.81 -1.36 -7.21
C ASP A 380 -31.39 -0.84 -6.86
N PHE A 381 -30.45 -1.01 -7.78
CA PHE A 381 -29.03 -0.77 -7.58
C PHE A 381 -28.55 0.37 -8.50
N ASP A 382 -27.63 1.22 -8.05
CA ASP A 382 -27.09 2.30 -8.89
C ASP A 382 -26.34 1.74 -10.12
N ALA A 383 -25.81 2.59 -11.00
CA ALA A 383 -25.15 2.17 -12.25
C ALA A 383 -23.93 1.23 -12.04
N ALA A 384 -23.48 1.02 -10.80
CA ALA A 384 -22.45 0.07 -10.38
C ALA A 384 -23.02 -1.19 -9.69
N GLY A 385 -24.34 -1.38 -9.65
CA GLY A 385 -25.00 -2.61 -9.18
C GLY A 385 -24.98 -2.83 -7.67
N ILE A 386 -24.58 -1.87 -6.84
CA ILE A 386 -24.57 -1.98 -5.38
C ILE A 386 -25.31 -0.79 -4.78
N ARG A 387 -26.07 -0.97 -3.69
CA ARG A 387 -26.15 0.11 -2.70
C ARG A 387 -24.79 0.17 -2.04
N VAL A 388 -23.82 0.87 -2.64
CA VAL A 388 -22.52 1.07 -1.96
C VAL A 388 -22.79 1.96 -0.77
N GLU A 389 -23.08 1.32 0.34
CA GLU A 389 -23.09 2.00 1.60
C GLU A 389 -21.66 2.46 1.85
N THR A 390 -21.50 3.78 1.91
CA THR A 390 -20.22 4.36 2.26
C THR A 390 -19.81 3.85 3.65
N ILE A 391 -18.50 3.81 3.94
CA ILE A 391 -18.02 3.44 5.28
C ILE A 391 -18.70 4.23 6.40
N TYR A 392 -19.09 5.47 6.10
CA TYR A 392 -19.76 6.39 7.01
C TYR A 392 -21.19 5.96 7.33
N GLN A 393 -21.96 5.60 6.30
CA GLN A 393 -23.30 5.05 6.50
C GLN A 393 -23.22 3.74 7.29
N ALA A 394 -22.29 2.84 6.92
CA ALA A 394 -22.07 1.58 7.62
C ALA A 394 -21.75 1.76 9.11
N ALA A 395 -20.89 2.73 9.41
CA ALA A 395 -20.51 3.06 10.79
C ALA A 395 -21.69 3.65 11.58
N VAL A 396 -22.47 4.55 10.97
CA VAL A 396 -23.66 5.13 11.59
C VAL A 396 -24.72 4.05 11.85
N GLU A 397 -24.98 3.17 10.88
CA GLU A 397 -25.92 2.06 11.06
C GLU A 397 -25.46 1.08 12.13
N ASN A 398 -24.14 0.86 12.26
CA ASN A 398 -23.60 0.10 13.37
C ASN A 398 -23.84 0.81 14.71
N ALA A 399 -23.56 2.11 14.78
CA ALA A 399 -23.77 2.90 15.99
C ALA A 399 -25.23 2.92 16.45
N ARG A 400 -26.21 2.90 15.51
CA ARG A 400 -27.65 2.81 15.85
C ARG A 400 -28.04 1.51 16.57
N LYS A 401 -27.28 0.44 16.37
CA LYS A 401 -27.54 -0.86 17.01
C LYS A 401 -27.00 -0.92 18.43
N ASP A 402 -26.09 0.00 18.78
CA ASP A 402 -25.51 0.10 20.11
C ASP A 402 -26.40 0.97 21.02
N SER A 403 -27.07 0.35 21.98
CA SER A 403 -27.97 1.04 22.91
C SER A 403 -27.25 2.10 23.76
N ARG A 404 -25.94 1.94 24.01
CA ARG A 404 -25.10 2.92 24.72
C ARG A 404 -25.02 4.24 23.97
N LEU A 405 -25.03 4.18 22.63
CA LEU A 405 -24.86 5.33 21.74
C LEU A 405 -26.18 6.06 21.43
N SER A 406 -27.32 5.55 21.90
CA SER A 406 -28.65 6.12 21.63
C SER A 406 -28.77 7.62 21.93
N LYS A 407 -28.13 8.11 23.01
CA LYS A 407 -28.14 9.52 23.42
C LYS A 407 -27.25 10.43 22.58
N VAL A 408 -26.31 9.86 21.82
CA VAL A 408 -25.33 10.61 21.00
C VAL A 408 -25.49 10.33 19.50
N ILE A 409 -26.48 9.52 19.10
CA ILE A 409 -26.62 9.07 17.71
C ILE A 409 -26.79 10.23 16.72
N GLN A 410 -27.54 11.27 17.09
CA GLN A 410 -27.72 12.47 16.27
C GLN A 410 -26.39 13.21 16.01
N CYS A 411 -25.44 13.14 16.96
CA CYS A 411 -24.10 13.67 16.75
C CYS A 411 -23.38 12.83 15.69
N LEU A 412 -23.38 11.51 15.82
CA LEU A 412 -22.69 10.57 14.92
C LEU A 412 -23.22 10.60 13.47
N GLU A 413 -24.46 11.05 13.26
CA GLU A 413 -25.06 11.23 11.93
C GLU A 413 -24.66 12.56 11.26
N SER A 414 -24.03 13.49 11.99
CA SER A 414 -23.78 14.85 11.52
C SER A 414 -22.48 15.00 10.72
N ASP A 415 -22.54 15.80 9.66
CA ASP A 415 -21.34 16.30 8.95
C ASP A 415 -20.71 17.54 9.63
N LYS A 416 -21.26 17.99 10.76
CA LYS A 416 -20.74 19.13 11.53
C LYS A 416 -19.59 18.69 12.44
N ALA A 417 -18.72 19.65 12.77
CA ALA A 417 -17.66 19.45 13.75
C ALA A 417 -18.25 19.07 15.12
N VAL A 418 -17.63 18.10 15.79
CA VAL A 418 -18.06 17.61 17.10
C VAL A 418 -17.60 18.59 18.19
N THR A 419 -18.49 18.90 19.13
CA THR A 419 -18.20 19.73 20.30
C THR A 419 -17.63 18.89 21.46
N TYR A 420 -16.90 19.50 22.39
CA TYR A 420 -16.40 18.80 23.59
C TYR A 420 -17.51 18.12 24.38
N LYS A 421 -18.65 18.79 24.59
CA LYS A 421 -19.80 18.21 25.28
C LYS A 421 -20.34 16.95 24.60
N GLN A 422 -20.41 16.96 23.26
CA GLN A 422 -20.84 15.80 22.48
C GLN A 422 -19.83 14.65 22.60
N PHE A 423 -18.54 14.95 22.54
CA PHE A 423 -17.50 13.95 22.64
C PHE A 423 -17.37 13.37 24.05
N ASP A 424 -17.48 14.18 25.11
CA ASP A 424 -17.59 13.70 26.49
C ASP A 424 -18.76 12.75 26.67
N SER A 425 -19.91 13.09 26.10
CA SER A 425 -21.10 12.23 26.18
C SER A 425 -20.87 10.89 25.48
N LEU A 426 -20.13 10.87 24.37
CA LEU A 426 -19.75 9.66 23.66
C LEU A 426 -18.77 8.82 24.48
N VAL A 427 -17.68 9.43 24.97
CA VAL A 427 -16.65 8.74 25.76
C VAL A 427 -17.28 8.13 27.01
N ASN A 428 -18.12 8.87 27.73
CA ASN A 428 -18.83 8.36 28.91
C ASN A 428 -19.77 7.20 28.58
N ALA A 429 -20.43 7.22 27.42
CA ALA A 429 -21.27 6.12 26.98
C ALA A 429 -20.46 4.85 26.65
N MET A 430 -19.27 5.01 26.07
CA MET A 430 -18.40 3.90 25.66
C MET A 430 -17.50 3.36 26.77
N ALA A 431 -17.21 4.17 27.80
CA ALA A 431 -16.23 3.80 28.81
C ALA A 431 -16.68 2.65 29.72
N GLU A 432 -17.99 2.40 29.85
CA GLU A 432 -18.55 1.29 30.65
C GLU A 432 -17.97 1.17 32.07
N GLY A 433 -17.61 2.30 32.70
CA GLY A 433 -16.99 2.34 34.02
C GLY A 433 -15.47 2.46 34.03
N ALA A 434 -14.81 2.43 32.86
CA ALA A 434 -13.41 2.83 32.71
C ALA A 434 -13.26 4.34 32.91
N ASN A 435 -12.15 4.74 33.53
CA ASN A 435 -11.79 6.13 33.67
C ASN A 435 -10.97 6.58 32.45
N VAL A 436 -11.63 7.23 31.48
CA VAL A 436 -10.98 7.70 30.25
C VAL A 436 -10.63 9.17 30.41
N HIS A 437 -9.34 9.47 30.34
CA HIS A 437 -8.85 10.84 30.42
C HIS A 437 -8.59 11.40 29.04
N TRP A 438 -9.32 12.46 28.68
CA TRP A 438 -9.03 13.24 27.48
C TRP A 438 -9.25 14.73 27.78
N GLY A 439 -8.56 15.58 27.04
CA GLY A 439 -8.68 17.03 27.17
C GLY A 439 -7.98 17.71 25.99
N PRO A 440 -8.42 18.90 25.58
CA PRO A 440 -7.80 19.61 24.49
C PRO A 440 -6.39 20.04 24.90
N GLU A 441 -5.39 19.57 24.17
CA GLU A 441 -4.02 20.04 24.38
C GLU A 441 -3.81 21.41 23.74
N GLU A 442 -3.44 22.38 24.57
CA GLU A 442 -2.93 23.67 24.12
C GLU A 442 -1.43 23.54 23.83
N PHE A 443 -1.07 23.45 22.55
CA PHE A 443 0.32 23.58 22.13
C PHE A 443 0.68 25.07 22.07
N LYS A 444 1.80 25.45 22.67
CA LYS A 444 2.38 26.82 22.55
C LYS A 444 3.19 27.02 21.27
N ASP A 445 3.33 25.99 20.43
CA ASP A 445 4.20 26.02 19.27
C ASP A 445 3.65 26.85 18.10
N VAL A 446 4.55 27.66 17.54
CA VAL A 446 4.31 28.54 16.39
C VAL A 446 4.22 27.69 15.12
N GLY A 447 3.02 27.59 14.51
CA GLY A 447 2.80 26.91 13.23
C GLY A 447 1.64 25.91 13.19
N LYS A 448 1.12 25.49 14.35
CA LYS A 448 -0.11 24.67 14.44
C LYS A 448 -1.35 25.56 14.47
N VAL A 449 -2.46 25.10 13.86
CA VAL A 449 -3.74 25.82 13.89
C VAL A 449 -4.21 25.91 15.35
N PRO A 450 -4.45 27.13 15.89
CA PRO A 450 -4.96 27.27 17.25
C PRO A 450 -6.23 26.45 17.44
N ALA A 451 -6.37 25.79 18.59
CA ALA A 451 -7.59 25.07 18.91
C ALA A 451 -8.78 26.02 18.79
N LYS A 452 -9.80 25.65 18.00
CA LYS A 452 -11.07 26.38 18.02
C LYS A 452 -11.77 26.04 19.33
N PRO A 453 -12.09 27.04 20.18
CA PRO A 453 -12.66 26.77 21.49
C PRO A 453 -13.91 25.88 21.39
N GLY A 454 -13.93 24.79 22.15
CA GLY A 454 -15.10 23.91 22.26
C GLY A 454 -15.27 22.86 21.17
N LEU A 455 -14.37 22.76 20.19
CA LEU A 455 -14.45 21.79 19.08
C LEU A 455 -13.32 20.76 19.11
N VAL A 456 -13.68 19.52 18.82
CA VAL A 456 -12.82 18.33 18.94
C VAL A 456 -11.95 18.17 17.69
N ARG A 457 -10.65 17.98 17.89
CA ARG A 457 -9.71 17.60 16.84
C ARG A 457 -9.48 16.09 16.84
N ARG A 458 -8.98 15.58 15.72
CA ARG A 458 -8.65 14.15 15.57
C ARG A 458 -7.64 13.64 16.59
N ARG A 459 -6.63 14.46 16.95
CA ARG A 459 -5.66 14.14 18.02
C ARG A 459 -6.32 13.88 19.39
N ASP A 460 -7.37 14.63 19.71
CA ASP A 460 -8.08 14.52 20.99
C ASP A 460 -8.86 13.19 21.02
N VAL A 461 -9.42 12.79 19.87
CA VAL A 461 -10.19 11.55 19.70
C VAL A 461 -9.32 10.32 19.92
N VAL A 462 -8.20 10.19 19.20
CA VAL A 462 -7.35 8.99 19.28
C VAL A 462 -6.80 8.75 20.67
N LYS A 463 -6.53 9.81 21.45
CA LYS A 463 -6.09 9.70 22.85
C LYS A 463 -7.15 9.05 23.73
N ALA A 464 -8.41 9.46 23.59
CA ALA A 464 -9.51 8.85 24.32
C ALA A 464 -9.75 7.40 23.84
N LEU A 465 -9.82 7.19 22.52
CA LEU A 465 -10.09 5.89 21.92
C LEU A 465 -9.01 4.85 22.26
N ALA A 466 -7.73 5.24 22.36
CA ALA A 466 -6.65 4.34 22.73
C ALA A 466 -6.73 3.84 24.19
N GLN A 467 -7.52 4.49 25.05
CA GLN A 467 -7.79 4.07 26.44
C GLN A 467 -9.04 3.20 26.56
N LEU A 468 -9.90 3.20 25.54
CA LEU A 468 -11.11 2.39 25.50
C LEU A 468 -10.80 0.96 25.05
N ASN A 469 -11.55 0.00 25.57
CA ASN A 469 -11.54 -1.36 25.05
C ASN A 469 -12.49 -1.43 23.84
N LEU A 470 -11.97 -1.12 22.66
CA LEU A 470 -12.78 -1.09 21.43
C LEU A 470 -12.94 -2.47 20.76
N ASP A 471 -12.23 -3.49 21.27
CA ASP A 471 -12.20 -4.84 20.71
C ASP A 471 -13.15 -5.84 21.42
N SER A 472 -13.81 -5.41 22.50
CA SER A 472 -14.93 -6.12 23.14
C SER A 472 -16.25 -5.83 22.43
#